data_AF-A0A8T1TJ54-F1
#
_entry.id   AF-A0A8T1TJ54-F1
#
_cell.length_a   1.000
_cell.length_b   1.000
_cell.length_c   1.000
_cell.angle_alpha   90.00
_cell.angle_beta   90.00
_cell.angle_gamma   90.00
#
_symmetry.space_group_name_H-M   'P 1'
#
loop_
_entity.id
_entity.type
_entity.pdbx_description
1 polymer ?
#
loop_
_entity_poly.entity_id
_entity_poly.type
_entity_poly.pdbx_seq_one_letter_code
_entity_poly.pdbx_strand_id
1 'polypeptide(L)'
;MTMKCLLKALLSMPSHYRCLCISHLIGWTAFLSNMLFFTDFMGQIVYHGNPYAPHNSTAYLTYERGVEIGCWGMCINAISSSLYSYLQKALLPYIGLKGLYFIGYLLFGIGTGFIGLFPKVYSTLALCSLFGVMSSTLYTVPFNLIAEYHREEESQKEQNGGEAEAIGRGKGIDCAALTCMVQLAQIIVGVGLGFLVSAAGSVIVVVICASAVALTGCCFVAFFVRYVD
;
A
#
# COMPACT_ATOMS: atom_id res chain seq x y z
N MET A 1 18.36 6.53 -12.99
CA MET A 1 17.22 7.47 -13.09
C MET A 1 17.33 8.47 -11.94
N THR A 2 17.53 9.75 -12.20
CA THR A 2 17.75 10.78 -11.16
C THR A 2 16.40 11.29 -10.62
N MET A 3 16.29 11.75 -9.36
CA MET A 3 15.03 12.30 -8.80
C MET A 3 14.39 13.39 -9.70
N LYS A 4 15.22 14.22 -10.33
CA LYS A 4 14.78 15.25 -11.29
C LYS A 4 14.06 14.65 -12.51
N CYS A 5 14.53 13.50 -13.01
CA CYS A 5 13.91 12.79 -14.11
C CYS A 5 12.58 12.14 -13.69
N LEU A 6 12.50 11.61 -12.47
CA LEU A 6 11.24 11.08 -11.91
C LEU A 6 10.18 12.18 -11.81
N LEU A 7 10.54 13.34 -11.25
CA LEU A 7 9.64 14.48 -11.11
C LEU A 7 9.18 15.00 -12.48
N LYS A 8 10.11 15.10 -13.44
CA LYS A 8 9.80 15.51 -14.82
C LYS A 8 8.89 14.50 -15.52
N ALA A 9 9.09 13.19 -15.30
CA ALA A 9 8.25 12.13 -15.84
C ALA A 9 6.84 12.10 -15.23
N LEU A 10 6.71 12.40 -13.94
CA LEU A 10 5.42 12.60 -13.27
C LEU A 10 4.70 13.84 -13.82
N LEU A 11 5.42 14.95 -13.95
CA LEU A 11 4.89 16.22 -14.45
C LEU A 11 4.62 16.23 -15.96
N SER A 12 5.05 15.22 -16.71
CA SER A 12 4.74 15.06 -18.13
C SER A 12 3.62 14.05 -18.40
N MET A 13 3.20 13.25 -17.43
CA MET A 13 2.11 12.27 -17.60
C MET A 13 0.74 12.94 -17.82
N PRO A 14 -0.22 12.30 -18.50
CA PRO A 14 -1.61 12.72 -18.47
C PRO A 14 -2.20 12.70 -17.04
N SER A 15 -3.25 13.51 -16.81
CA SER A 15 -3.84 13.71 -15.47
C SER A 15 -4.29 12.41 -14.79
N HIS A 16 -4.86 11.47 -15.55
CA HIS A 16 -5.35 10.19 -15.02
C HIS A 16 -4.20 9.26 -14.56
N TYR A 17 -3.09 9.17 -15.32
CA TYR A 17 -1.89 8.43 -14.89
C TYR A 17 -1.23 9.06 -13.65
N ARG A 18 -1.22 10.40 -13.55
CA ARG A 18 -0.71 11.09 -12.35
C ARG A 18 -1.54 10.75 -11.11
N CYS A 19 -2.87 10.77 -11.23
CA CYS A 19 -3.75 10.41 -10.12
C CYS A 19 -3.50 8.96 -9.67
N LEU A 20 -3.33 8.03 -10.61
CA LEU A 20 -2.97 6.65 -10.30
C LEU A 20 -1.62 6.55 -9.57
N CYS A 21 -0.58 7.26 -10.03
CA CYS A 21 0.74 7.28 -9.40
C CYS A 21 0.70 7.87 -7.98
N ILE A 22 -0.02 8.98 -7.78
CA ILE A 22 -0.17 9.63 -6.47
C ILE A 22 -0.93 8.70 -5.51
N SER A 23 -2.02 8.11 -5.96
CA SER A 23 -2.75 7.12 -5.16
C SER A 23 -1.84 5.97 -4.78
N HIS A 24 -1.13 5.39 -5.76
CA HIS A 24 -0.21 4.28 -5.53
C HIS A 24 0.90 4.61 -4.54
N LEU A 25 1.46 5.82 -4.62
CA LEU A 25 2.43 6.32 -3.65
C LEU A 25 1.83 6.35 -2.24
N ILE A 26 0.63 6.92 -2.08
CA ILE A 26 -0.08 7.00 -0.78
C ILE A 26 -0.33 5.60 -0.21
N GLY A 27 -0.80 4.66 -1.03
CA GLY A 27 -1.05 3.29 -0.59
C GLY A 27 0.20 2.55 -0.16
N TRP A 28 1.27 2.64 -0.93
CA TRP A 28 2.56 2.04 -0.56
C TRP A 28 3.14 2.68 0.69
N THR A 29 3.05 4.00 0.84
CA THR A 29 3.49 4.69 2.06
C THR A 29 2.71 4.17 3.27
N ALA A 30 1.39 4.07 3.21
CA ALA A 30 0.58 3.53 4.31
C ALA A 30 0.92 2.07 4.62
N PHE A 31 0.97 1.22 3.60
CA PHE A 31 1.22 -0.21 3.74
C PHE A 31 2.61 -0.51 4.30
N LEU A 32 3.66 0.10 3.73
CA LEU A 32 5.05 -0.10 4.18
C LEU A 32 5.27 0.45 5.58
N SER A 33 4.65 1.60 5.92
CA SER A 33 4.77 2.16 7.27
C SER A 33 4.27 1.20 8.32
N ASN A 34 3.08 0.64 8.08
CA ASN A 34 2.51 -0.34 8.99
C ASN A 34 3.33 -1.63 9.02
N MET A 35 3.72 -2.17 7.85
CA MET A 35 4.50 -3.43 7.78
C MET A 35 5.85 -3.35 8.49
N LEU A 36 6.57 -2.24 8.38
CA LEU A 36 7.89 -2.09 9.01
C LEU A 36 7.83 -2.06 10.54
N PHE A 37 6.81 -1.40 11.10
CA PHE A 37 6.64 -1.25 12.55
C PHE A 37 5.68 -2.27 13.15
N PHE A 38 5.08 -3.16 12.35
CA PHE A 38 4.04 -4.07 12.81
C PHE A 38 4.55 -5.04 13.89
N THR A 39 5.73 -5.64 13.69
CA THR A 39 6.32 -6.57 14.65
C THR A 39 6.73 -5.86 15.95
N ASP A 40 7.25 -4.65 15.82
CA ASP A 40 7.60 -3.79 16.95
C ASP A 40 6.35 -3.35 17.74
N PHE A 41 5.28 -2.98 17.03
CA PHE A 41 3.96 -2.71 17.61
C PHE A 41 3.40 -3.93 18.35
N MET A 42 3.54 -5.14 17.79
CA MET A 42 3.12 -6.36 18.46
C MET A 42 3.90 -6.59 19.75
N GLY A 43 5.23 -6.41 19.73
CA GLY A 43 6.09 -6.52 20.91
C GLY A 43 5.77 -5.50 21.99
N GLN A 44 5.71 -4.22 21.64
CA GLN A 44 5.59 -3.12 22.60
C GLN A 44 4.15 -2.86 23.07
N ILE A 45 3.19 -2.81 22.13
CA ILE A 45 1.84 -2.33 22.43
C ILE A 45 0.90 -3.49 22.76
N VAL A 46 0.96 -4.59 21.99
CA VAL A 46 0.04 -5.72 22.18
C VAL A 46 0.51 -6.64 23.31
N TYR A 47 1.82 -6.92 23.37
CA TYR A 47 2.40 -7.77 24.41
C TYR A 47 2.91 -6.99 25.63
N HIS A 48 2.90 -5.65 25.60
CA HIS A 48 3.43 -4.79 26.67
C HIS A 48 4.89 -5.08 27.04
N GLY A 49 5.68 -5.55 26.07
CA GLY A 49 7.11 -5.78 26.22
C GLY A 49 7.92 -4.49 26.11
N ASN A 50 9.19 -4.55 26.51
CA ASN A 50 10.11 -3.42 26.39
C ASN A 50 11.39 -3.83 25.62
N PRO A 51 11.64 -3.26 24.43
CA PRO A 51 12.83 -3.57 23.63
C PRO A 51 14.13 -3.06 24.25
N TYR A 52 14.06 -2.08 25.15
CA TYR A 52 15.22 -1.48 25.83
C TYR A 52 15.50 -2.12 27.19
N ALA A 53 14.72 -3.11 27.62
CA ALA A 53 14.97 -3.82 28.86
C ALA A 53 16.16 -4.80 28.71
N PRO A 54 16.88 -5.14 29.79
CA PRO A 54 17.98 -6.11 29.72
C PRO A 54 17.51 -7.44 29.13
N HIS A 55 18.34 -8.09 28.31
CA HIS A 55 17.97 -9.33 27.61
C HIS A 55 17.48 -10.47 28.52
N ASN A 56 17.98 -10.54 29.76
CA ASN A 56 17.58 -11.54 30.74
C ASN A 56 16.30 -11.17 31.52
N SER A 57 15.65 -10.05 31.19
CA SER A 57 14.45 -9.58 31.87
C SER A 57 13.18 -10.17 31.25
N THR A 58 12.16 -10.37 32.08
CA THR A 58 10.84 -10.81 31.62
C THR A 58 10.22 -9.83 30.62
N ALA A 59 10.52 -8.52 30.73
CA ALA A 59 10.01 -7.50 29.84
C ALA A 59 10.58 -7.63 28.40
N TYR A 60 11.87 -7.96 28.27
CA TYR A 60 12.49 -8.21 26.98
C TYR A 60 12.00 -9.52 26.34
N LEU A 61 11.91 -10.61 27.12
CA LEU A 61 11.36 -11.88 26.63
C LEU A 61 9.89 -11.75 26.19
N THR A 62 9.12 -10.90 26.87
CA THR A 62 7.73 -10.59 26.48
C THR A 62 7.68 -9.84 25.15
N TYR A 63 8.61 -8.90 24.94
CA TYR A 63 8.77 -8.20 23.66
C TYR A 63 9.13 -9.18 22.52
N GLU A 64 10.12 -10.06 22.73
CA GLU A 64 10.52 -11.06 21.73
C GLU A 64 9.38 -11.99 21.36
N ARG A 65 8.59 -12.45 22.34
CA ARG A 65 7.38 -13.23 22.08
C ARG A 65 6.36 -12.44 21.24
N GLY A 66 6.19 -11.15 21.50
CA GLY A 66 5.33 -10.31 20.67
C GLY A 66 5.87 -10.17 19.24
N VAL A 67 7.19 -10.01 19.06
CA VAL A 67 7.82 -9.99 17.73
C VAL A 67 7.58 -11.30 16.98
N GLU A 68 7.73 -12.45 17.64
CA GLU A 68 7.49 -13.77 17.06
C GLU A 68 6.04 -13.92 16.58
N ILE A 69 5.07 -13.51 17.41
CA ILE A 69 3.65 -13.53 17.04
C ILE A 69 3.35 -12.49 15.95
N GLY A 70 4.07 -11.37 15.91
CA GLY A 70 4.05 -10.43 14.81
C GLY A 70 4.48 -11.08 13.49
N CYS A 71 5.52 -11.91 13.50
CA CYS A 71 5.94 -12.69 12.33
C CYS A 71 4.85 -13.67 11.86
N TRP A 72 4.12 -14.30 12.77
CA TRP A 72 2.94 -15.09 12.40
C TRP A 72 1.84 -14.24 11.74
N GLY A 73 1.61 -13.02 12.22
CA GLY A 73 0.73 -12.06 11.55
C GLY A 73 1.18 -11.71 10.12
N MET A 74 2.48 -11.53 9.91
CA MET A 74 3.07 -11.32 8.58
C MET A 74 2.89 -12.54 7.66
N CYS A 75 2.97 -13.75 8.22
CA CYS A 75 2.67 -14.99 7.49
C CYS A 75 1.19 -15.04 7.05
N ILE A 76 0.26 -14.70 7.95
CA ILE A 76 -1.17 -14.58 7.61
C ILE A 76 -1.40 -13.56 6.50
N ASN A 77 -0.73 -12.40 6.58
CA ASN A 77 -0.75 -11.39 5.52
C ASN A 77 -0.30 -11.97 4.16
N ALA A 78 0.81 -12.72 4.12
CA ALA A 78 1.30 -13.35 2.89
C ALA A 78 0.33 -14.41 2.33
N ILE A 79 -0.20 -15.29 3.18
CA ILE A 79 -1.19 -16.31 2.79
C ILE A 79 -2.46 -15.63 2.26
N SER A 80 -2.96 -14.62 2.96
CA SER A 80 -4.13 -13.86 2.56
C SER A 80 -3.90 -13.12 1.24
N SER A 81 -2.73 -12.52 1.04
CA SER A 81 -2.34 -11.88 -0.22
C SER A 81 -2.35 -12.87 -1.39
N SER A 82 -1.85 -14.10 -1.16
CA SER A 82 -1.86 -15.16 -2.18
C SER A 82 -3.30 -15.55 -2.54
N LEU A 83 -4.14 -15.87 -1.54
CA LEU A 83 -5.54 -16.25 -1.75
C LEU A 83 -6.34 -15.14 -2.41
N TYR A 84 -6.17 -13.89 -1.95
CA TYR A 84 -6.89 -12.75 -2.48
C TYR A 84 -6.52 -12.48 -3.94
N SER A 85 -5.27 -12.69 -4.36
CA SER A 85 -4.86 -12.54 -5.78
C SER A 85 -5.69 -13.42 -6.74
N TYR A 86 -6.05 -14.63 -6.31
CA TYR A 86 -6.96 -15.50 -7.08
C TYR A 86 -8.41 -14.98 -7.04
N LEU A 87 -8.91 -14.61 -5.86
CA LEU A 87 -10.25 -14.05 -5.70
C LEU A 87 -10.43 -12.75 -6.50
N GLN A 88 -9.37 -11.95 -6.59
CA GLN A 88 -9.37 -10.69 -7.29
C GLN A 88 -9.63 -10.88 -8.80
N LYS A 89 -9.10 -11.96 -9.41
CA LYS A 89 -9.43 -12.32 -10.80
C LYS A 89 -10.92 -12.62 -10.97
N ALA A 90 -11.53 -13.30 -9.99
CA ALA A 90 -12.96 -13.62 -10.01
C ALA A 90 -13.85 -12.40 -9.72
N LEU A 91 -13.38 -11.46 -8.88
CA LEU A 91 -14.10 -10.24 -8.52
C LEU A 91 -13.97 -9.12 -9.56
N LEU A 92 -12.91 -9.16 -10.37
CA LEU A 92 -12.62 -8.20 -11.43
C LEU A 92 -13.83 -7.91 -12.35
N PRO A 93 -14.54 -8.90 -12.92
CA PRO A 93 -15.69 -8.64 -13.79
C PRO A 93 -16.92 -8.07 -13.07
N TYR A 94 -17.04 -8.22 -11.75
CA TYR A 94 -18.21 -7.77 -10.99
C TYR A 94 -18.03 -6.36 -10.41
N ILE A 95 -16.83 -6.07 -9.89
CA ILE A 95 -16.53 -4.84 -9.13
C ILE A 95 -15.73 -3.84 -9.98
N GLY A 96 -15.05 -4.31 -11.03
CA GLY A 96 -14.12 -3.52 -11.82
C GLY A 96 -12.81 -3.21 -11.10
N LEU A 97 -11.83 -2.70 -11.85
CA LEU A 97 -10.49 -2.37 -11.31
C LEU A 97 -10.56 -1.26 -10.26
N LYS A 98 -11.33 -0.19 -10.52
CA LYS A 98 -11.47 0.94 -9.59
C LYS A 98 -12.09 0.50 -8.26
N GLY A 99 -13.13 -0.34 -8.30
CA GLY A 99 -13.79 -0.83 -7.10
C GLY A 99 -12.90 -1.75 -6.27
N LEU A 100 -12.13 -2.65 -6.92
CA LEU A 100 -11.13 -3.47 -6.24
C LEU A 100 -10.07 -2.60 -5.54
N TYR A 101 -9.61 -1.55 -6.23
CA TYR A 101 -8.66 -0.61 -5.64
C TYR A 101 -9.25 0.07 -4.40
N PHE A 102 -10.47 0.60 -4.51
CA PHE A 102 -11.16 1.25 -3.39
C PHE A 102 -11.35 0.32 -2.18
N ILE A 103 -11.82 -0.91 -2.41
CA ILE A 103 -12.04 -1.91 -1.36
C ILE A 103 -10.75 -2.25 -0.63
N GLY A 104 -9.63 -2.40 -1.36
CA GLY A 104 -8.32 -2.67 -0.77
C GLY A 104 -7.90 -1.60 0.25
N TYR A 105 -7.99 -0.32 -0.12
CA TYR A 105 -7.68 0.79 0.79
C TYR A 105 -8.65 0.87 1.96
N LEU A 106 -9.94 0.66 1.72
CA LEU A 106 -10.96 0.75 2.75
C LEU A 106 -10.74 -0.33 3.82
N LEU A 107 -10.59 -1.59 3.39
CA LEU A 107 -10.35 -2.72 4.28
C LEU A 107 -9.04 -2.54 5.06
N PHE A 108 -7.99 -2.06 4.41
CA PHE A 108 -6.72 -1.78 5.08
C PHE A 108 -6.83 -0.65 6.10
N GLY A 109 -7.46 0.47 5.74
CA GLY A 109 -7.64 1.62 6.61
C GLY A 109 -8.45 1.28 7.85
N ILE A 110 -9.58 0.60 7.65
CA ILE A 110 -10.43 0.11 8.74
C ILE A 110 -9.68 -0.91 9.59
N GLY A 111 -9.07 -1.93 8.98
CA GLY A 111 -8.35 -2.98 9.69
C GLY A 111 -7.20 -2.45 10.56
N THR A 112 -6.36 -1.60 9.97
CA THR A 112 -5.25 -0.94 10.66
C THR A 112 -5.77 -0.02 11.77
N GLY A 113 -6.86 0.71 11.53
CA GLY A 113 -7.49 1.56 12.53
C GLY A 113 -8.02 0.77 13.74
N PHE A 114 -8.68 -0.37 13.49
CA PHE A 114 -9.14 -1.26 14.56
C PHE A 114 -7.99 -1.85 15.37
N ILE A 115 -6.88 -2.23 14.73
CA ILE A 115 -5.67 -2.69 15.42
C ILE A 115 -5.12 -1.58 16.34
N GLY A 116 -5.08 -0.34 15.86
CA GLY A 116 -4.63 0.79 16.66
C GLY A 116 -5.53 1.10 17.86
N LEU A 117 -6.85 0.98 17.71
CA LEU A 117 -7.81 1.27 18.79
C LEU A 117 -7.94 0.12 19.81
N PHE A 118 -7.85 -1.13 19.35
CA PHE A 118 -8.04 -2.33 20.17
C PHE A 118 -6.87 -3.31 19.99
N PRO A 119 -5.71 -3.05 20.62
CA PRO A 119 -4.49 -3.86 20.46
C PRO A 119 -4.60 -5.21 21.20
N LYS A 120 -5.47 -6.11 20.74
CA LYS A 120 -5.64 -7.47 21.27
C LYS A 120 -5.02 -8.49 20.31
N VAL A 121 -4.20 -9.40 20.83
CA VAL A 121 -3.45 -10.42 20.05
C VAL A 121 -4.28 -11.10 18.96
N TYR A 122 -5.37 -11.79 19.33
CA TYR A 122 -6.19 -12.55 18.39
C TYR A 122 -6.88 -11.66 17.36
N SER A 123 -7.32 -10.47 17.78
CA SER A 123 -7.95 -9.48 16.88
C SER A 123 -6.93 -8.97 15.87
N THR A 124 -5.73 -8.60 16.33
CA THR A 124 -4.66 -8.10 15.48
C THR A 124 -4.22 -9.13 14.45
N LEU A 125 -4.04 -10.40 14.87
CA LEU A 125 -3.69 -11.50 13.96
C LEU A 125 -4.77 -11.74 12.89
N ALA A 126 -6.05 -11.72 13.28
CA ALA A 126 -7.14 -11.86 12.31
C ALA A 126 -7.16 -10.69 11.30
N LEU A 127 -6.94 -9.47 11.79
CA LEU A 127 -6.92 -8.26 10.96
C LEU A 127 -5.69 -8.18 10.04
N CYS A 128 -4.62 -8.95 10.28
CA CYS A 128 -3.51 -9.10 9.33
C CYS A 128 -3.96 -9.66 7.97
N SER A 129 -5.08 -10.38 7.90
CA SER A 129 -5.66 -10.79 6.61
C SER A 129 -6.02 -9.59 5.73
N LEU A 130 -6.47 -8.48 6.32
CA LEU A 130 -6.81 -7.25 5.58
C LEU A 130 -5.56 -6.57 5.02
N PHE A 131 -4.39 -6.78 5.63
CA PHE A 131 -3.11 -6.34 5.07
C PHE A 131 -2.78 -7.12 3.79
N GLY A 132 -3.13 -8.41 3.76
CA GLY A 132 -2.94 -9.27 2.60
C GLY A 132 -3.78 -8.80 1.42
N VAL A 133 -5.03 -8.41 1.68
CA VAL A 133 -5.91 -7.80 0.69
C VAL A 133 -5.28 -6.53 0.09
N MET A 134 -4.77 -5.63 0.93
CA MET A 134 -4.08 -4.42 0.47
C MET A 134 -2.85 -4.72 -0.36
N SER A 135 -1.98 -5.60 0.14
CA SER A 135 -0.76 -6.06 -0.54
C SER A 135 -1.06 -6.55 -1.95
N SER A 136 -1.98 -7.53 -2.08
CA SER A 136 -2.37 -8.08 -3.37
C SER A 136 -2.94 -6.99 -4.28
N THR A 137 -3.80 -6.12 -3.74
CA THR A 137 -4.42 -5.04 -4.49
C THR A 137 -3.35 -4.10 -5.07
N LEU A 138 -2.40 -3.66 -4.25
CA LEU A 138 -1.31 -2.76 -4.67
C LEU A 138 -0.42 -3.41 -5.73
N TYR A 139 -0.11 -4.70 -5.63
CA TYR A 139 0.74 -5.38 -6.60
C TYR A 139 0.08 -5.68 -7.95
N THR A 140 -1.25 -5.60 -8.05
CA THR A 140 -1.99 -6.09 -9.23
C THR A 140 -2.85 -5.01 -9.89
N VAL A 141 -3.73 -4.34 -9.13
CA VAL A 141 -4.75 -3.42 -9.67
C VAL A 141 -4.12 -2.25 -10.44
N PRO A 142 -3.10 -1.55 -9.93
CA PRO A 142 -2.52 -0.40 -10.61
C PRO A 142 -1.83 -0.77 -11.93
N PHE A 143 -1.20 -1.94 -12.00
CA PHE A 143 -0.57 -2.44 -13.22
C PHE A 143 -1.62 -2.84 -14.27
N ASN A 144 -2.72 -3.47 -13.84
CA ASN A 144 -3.84 -3.77 -14.71
C ASN A 144 -4.53 -2.50 -15.22
N LEU A 145 -4.70 -1.47 -14.37
CA LEU A 145 -5.24 -0.16 -14.76
C LEU A 145 -4.39 0.50 -15.84
N ILE A 146 -3.06 0.49 -15.68
CA ILE A 146 -2.15 1.03 -16.70
C ILE A 146 -2.30 0.27 -18.02
N ALA A 147 -2.34 -1.06 -17.96
CA ALA A 147 -2.49 -1.89 -19.15
C ALA A 147 -3.80 -1.59 -19.90
N GLU A 148 -4.89 -1.39 -19.16
CA GLU A 148 -6.20 -1.09 -19.72
C GLU A 148 -6.29 0.34 -20.28
N TYR A 149 -5.74 1.34 -19.58
CA TYR A 149 -5.65 2.71 -20.12
C TYR A 149 -4.86 2.76 -21.43
N HIS A 150 -3.77 2.02 -21.55
CA HIS A 150 -3.05 1.92 -22.82
C HIS A 150 -3.85 1.22 -23.92
N ARG A 151 -4.64 0.21 -23.57
CA ARG A 151 -5.49 -0.51 -24.54
C ARG A 151 -6.57 0.42 -25.11
N GLU A 152 -7.24 1.19 -24.26
CA GLU A 152 -8.21 2.21 -24.71
C GLU A 152 -7.57 3.28 -25.61
N GLU A 153 -6.38 3.77 -25.25
CA GLU A 153 -5.64 4.76 -26.06
C GLU A 153 -5.20 4.21 -27.42
N GLU A 154 -4.79 2.92 -27.48
CA GLU A 154 -4.45 2.23 -28.73
C GLU A 154 -5.69 2.08 -29.62
N SER A 155 -6.82 1.59 -29.07
CA SER A 155 -8.07 1.42 -29.83
C SER A 155 -8.65 2.74 -30.36
N GLN A 156 -8.56 3.83 -29.60
CA GLN A 156 -9.01 5.15 -30.07
C GLN A 156 -8.15 5.69 -31.21
N LYS A 157 -6.85 5.39 -31.22
CA LYS A 157 -5.95 5.79 -32.31
C LYS A 157 -6.21 5.00 -33.59
N GLU A 158 -6.47 3.69 -33.47
CA GLU A 158 -6.85 2.84 -34.59
C GLU A 158 -8.16 3.28 -35.25
N GLN A 159 -9.15 3.69 -34.44
CA GLN A 159 -10.44 4.18 -34.96
C GLN A 159 -10.35 5.56 -35.64
N ASN A 160 -9.43 6.42 -35.21
CA ASN A 160 -9.28 7.78 -35.76
C ASN A 160 -8.37 7.87 -37.01
N GLY A 161 -7.89 6.75 -37.55
CA GLY A 161 -7.17 6.72 -38.84
C GLY A 161 -5.85 7.52 -38.88
N GLY A 162 -5.24 7.81 -37.73
CA GLY A 162 -4.02 8.60 -37.65
C GLY A 162 -2.79 7.82 -38.10
N GLU A 163 -2.25 8.17 -39.28
CA GLU A 163 -0.92 7.73 -39.72
C GLU A 163 0.16 8.12 -38.71
N ALA A 164 1.14 7.23 -38.59
CA ALA A 164 2.21 7.25 -37.61
C ALA A 164 3.07 8.52 -37.69
N GLU A 165 3.08 9.33 -36.62
CA GLU A 165 4.25 10.18 -36.32
C GLU A 165 4.41 10.49 -34.82
N ALA A 166 5.61 10.13 -34.33
CA ALA A 166 6.28 10.58 -33.11
C ALA A 166 5.77 10.14 -31.72
N ILE A 167 6.48 9.15 -31.15
CA ILE A 167 6.82 9.07 -29.71
C ILE A 167 5.60 8.96 -28.78
N GLY A 168 4.77 7.93 -28.97
CA GLY A 168 3.85 7.48 -27.93
C GLY A 168 4.66 7.06 -26.69
N ARG A 169 4.40 7.70 -25.55
CA ARG A 169 4.98 7.34 -24.25
C ARG A 169 4.86 5.83 -24.05
N GLY A 170 5.99 5.13 -24.02
CA GLY A 170 6.00 3.66 -24.06
C GLY A 170 5.40 3.05 -22.79
N LYS A 171 4.65 1.95 -22.92
CA LYS A 171 4.02 1.22 -21.81
C LYS A 171 5.01 0.92 -20.66
N GLY A 172 6.27 0.63 -21.03
CA GLY A 172 7.36 0.42 -20.08
C GLY A 172 7.75 1.64 -19.26
N ILE A 173 7.58 2.87 -19.77
CA ILE A 173 7.87 4.11 -19.04
C ILE A 173 6.82 4.36 -17.95
N ASP A 174 5.54 4.10 -18.24
CA ASP A 174 4.46 4.17 -17.25
C ASP A 174 4.61 3.12 -16.15
N CYS A 175 4.88 1.88 -16.53
CA CYS A 175 5.13 0.79 -15.58
C CYS A 175 6.38 1.06 -14.72
N ALA A 176 7.46 1.58 -15.33
CA ALA A 176 8.67 1.96 -14.61
C ALA A 176 8.40 3.11 -13.63
N ALA A 177 7.62 4.12 -14.06
CA ALA A 177 7.27 5.24 -13.18
C ALA A 177 6.40 4.79 -11.99
N LEU A 178 5.44 3.87 -12.21
CA LEU A 178 4.65 3.28 -11.15
C LEU A 178 5.54 2.53 -10.15
N THR A 179 6.46 1.70 -10.65
CA THR A 179 7.46 1.00 -9.82
C THR A 179 8.34 1.98 -9.03
N CYS A 180 8.74 3.10 -9.65
CA CYS A 180 9.50 4.12 -8.95
C CYS A 180 8.71 4.79 -7.80
N MET A 181 7.37 4.84 -7.86
CA MET A 181 6.58 5.32 -6.73
C MET A 181 6.72 4.42 -5.51
N VAL A 182 6.88 3.10 -5.70
CA VAL A 182 7.14 2.14 -4.61
C VAL A 182 8.45 2.47 -3.91
N GLN A 183 9.51 2.72 -4.69
CA GLN A 183 10.82 3.08 -4.13
C GLN A 183 10.79 4.45 -3.45
N LEU A 184 10.03 5.40 -4.02
CA LEU A 184 9.83 6.70 -3.39
C LEU A 184 9.08 6.57 -2.06
N ALA A 185 8.05 5.72 -1.99
CA ALA A 185 7.34 5.41 -0.75
C ALA A 185 8.31 4.86 0.30
N GLN A 186 9.16 3.89 -0.07
CA GLN A 186 10.17 3.33 0.83
C GLN A 186 11.13 4.39 1.40
N ILE A 187 11.58 5.34 0.56
CA ILE A 187 12.45 6.44 1.01
C ILE A 187 11.70 7.35 1.99
N ILE A 188 10.46 7.75 1.65
CA ILE A 188 9.62 8.60 2.53
C ILE A 188 9.41 7.93 3.88
N VAL A 189 9.08 6.65 3.87
CA VAL A 189 8.84 5.81 5.05
C VAL A 189 10.13 5.66 5.88
N GLY A 190 11.26 5.34 5.24
CA GLY A 190 12.54 5.15 5.91
C GLY A 190 13.07 6.42 6.59
N VAL A 191 12.88 7.59 5.97
CA VAL A 191 13.29 8.88 6.54
C VAL A 191 12.28 9.40 7.58
N GLY A 192 10.98 9.27 7.28
CA GLY A 192 9.93 9.93 8.05
C GLY A 192 9.52 9.19 9.32
N LEU A 193 9.47 7.86 9.31
CA LEU A 193 8.88 7.13 10.43
C LEU A 193 9.73 7.11 11.69
N GLY A 194 11.06 7.03 11.55
CA GLY A 194 11.95 7.12 12.72
C GLY A 194 11.77 8.45 13.46
N PHE A 195 11.66 9.55 12.71
CA PHE A 195 11.35 10.86 13.27
C PHE A 195 9.95 10.89 13.92
N LEU A 196 8.94 10.35 13.23
CA LEU A 196 7.56 10.31 13.73
C LEU A 196 7.44 9.56 15.05
N VAL A 197 8.05 8.38 15.16
CA VAL A 197 8.05 7.56 16.38
C VAL A 197 8.80 8.27 17.51
N SER A 198 9.94 8.87 17.22
CA SER A 198 10.72 9.62 18.21
C SER A 198 9.94 10.84 18.74
N ALA A 199 9.27 11.59 17.87
CA ALA A 199 8.48 12.75 18.25
C ALA A 199 7.21 12.38 19.05
N ALA A 200 6.54 11.29 18.70
CA ALA A 200 5.32 10.84 19.39
C ALA A 200 5.59 10.01 20.66
N GLY A 201 6.79 9.44 20.78
CA GLY A 201 7.18 8.55 21.89
C GLY A 201 6.48 7.19 21.89
N SER A 202 5.73 6.83 20.84
CA SER A 202 5.00 5.56 20.76
C SER A 202 4.82 5.09 19.34
N VAL A 203 4.96 3.79 19.13
CA VAL A 203 4.81 3.13 17.82
C VAL A 203 3.35 3.03 17.37
N ILE A 204 2.38 3.24 18.28
CA ILE A 204 0.96 3.28 17.94
C ILE A 204 0.62 4.40 16.95
N VAL A 205 1.38 5.50 16.98
CA VAL A 205 1.19 6.64 16.07
C VAL A 205 1.35 6.20 14.61
N VAL A 206 2.26 5.26 14.34
CA VAL A 206 2.53 4.77 12.98
C VAL A 206 1.31 4.04 12.43
N VAL A 207 0.67 3.21 13.26
CA VAL A 207 -0.53 2.45 12.89
C VAL A 207 -1.71 3.40 12.63
N ILE A 208 -1.93 4.39 13.50
CA ILE A 208 -3.00 5.37 13.33
C ILE A 208 -2.76 6.25 12.09
N CYS A 209 -1.53 6.74 11.89
CA CYS A 209 -1.17 7.51 10.71
C CYS A 209 -1.31 6.67 9.43
N ALA A 210 -0.89 5.41 9.42
CA ALA A 210 -1.05 4.51 8.27
C ALA A 210 -2.54 4.31 7.93
N SER A 211 -3.40 4.14 8.94
CA SER A 211 -4.85 4.08 8.76
C SER A 211 -5.41 5.37 8.15
N ALA A 212 -5.04 6.54 8.68
CA ALA A 212 -5.49 7.83 8.15
C ALA A 212 -5.02 8.07 6.71
N VAL A 213 -3.76 7.76 6.39
CA VAL A 213 -3.19 7.86 5.04
C VAL A 213 -3.91 6.91 4.09
N ALA A 214 -4.23 5.70 4.52
CA ALA A 214 -4.98 4.74 3.71
C ALA A 214 -6.44 5.18 3.46
N LEU A 215 -7.14 5.70 4.47
CA LEU A 215 -8.49 6.22 4.30
C LEU A 215 -8.51 7.46 3.40
N THR A 216 -7.50 8.33 3.51
CA THR A 216 -7.31 9.45 2.59
C THR A 216 -7.06 8.96 1.17
N GLY A 217 -6.23 7.92 1.01
CA GLY A 217 -6.01 7.23 -0.26
C GLY A 217 -7.28 6.61 -0.83
N CYS A 218 -8.13 6.03 0.02
CA CYS A 218 -9.44 5.48 -0.34
C CYS A 218 -10.35 6.56 -0.93
N CYS A 219 -10.49 7.70 -0.24
CA CYS A 219 -11.23 8.85 -0.75
C CYS A 219 -10.63 9.36 -2.07
N PHE A 220 -9.30 9.45 -2.14
CA PHE A 220 -8.62 9.90 -3.36
C PHE A 220 -8.91 8.96 -4.56
N VAL A 221 -8.89 7.64 -4.34
CA VAL A 221 -9.26 6.65 -5.37
C VAL A 221 -10.71 6.83 -5.81
N ALA A 222 -11.64 7.06 -4.86
CA ALA A 222 -13.05 7.25 -5.18
C ALA A 222 -13.27 8.45 -6.11
N PHE A 223 -12.62 9.58 -5.83
CA PHE A 223 -12.82 10.84 -6.57
C PHE A 223 -11.98 10.97 -7.84
N PHE A 224 -10.71 10.54 -7.82
CA PHE A 224 -9.74 10.89 -8.87
C PHE A 224 -9.34 9.74 -9.79
N VAL A 225 -9.54 8.47 -9.39
CA VAL A 225 -9.26 7.35 -10.29
C VAL A 225 -10.42 7.20 -11.27
N ARG A 226 -10.09 7.23 -12.56
CA ARG A 226 -11.05 7.10 -13.65
C ARG A 226 -11.62 5.69 -13.67
N TYR A 227 -12.95 5.59 -13.82
CA TYR A 227 -13.59 4.31 -14.07
C TYR A 227 -13.17 3.80 -15.46
N VAL A 228 -12.99 2.50 -15.56
CA VAL A 228 -12.63 1.81 -16.81
C VAL A 228 -13.67 0.73 -16.97
N ASP A 229 -14.46 0.82 -18.04
CA ASP A 229 -15.56 -0.09 -18.37
C ASP A 229 -15.03 -1.33 -19.11
#